data_AF-A0A9E0NJC0-F1
#
_entry.id   AF-A0A9E0NJC0-F1
#
_cell.length_a   1.000
_cell.length_b   1.000
_cell.length_c   1.000
_cell.angle_alpha   90.00
_cell.angle_beta   90.00
_cell.angle_gamma   90.00
#
_symmetry.space_group_name_H-M   'P 1'
#
loop_
_entity.id
_entity.type
_entity.pdbx_description
1 polymer ?
#
loop_
_entity_poly.entity_id
_entity_poly.type
_entity_poly.pdbx_seq_one_letter_code
_entity_poly.pdbx_strand_id
1 'polypeptide(L)'
;MAIALSAPRATELKPRIVVFGIGGAGGNAVNNMIEAGLEGVEFVVANTDAQQLSFSKTDRRIQLGVQVTQGLGAGAHPEVGMSAAEESIPEIGEHL
;
A
#
# COMPACT_ATOMS: atom_id res chain seq x y z
N MET A 1 -35.48 -10.36 42.33
CA MET A 1 -34.96 -10.37 40.95
C MET A 1 -33.95 -9.25 40.81
N ALA A 2 -32.70 -9.56 40.47
CA ALA A 2 -31.67 -8.55 40.22
C ALA A 2 -31.64 -8.24 38.72
N ILE A 3 -31.70 -6.97 38.36
CA ILE A 3 -31.57 -6.52 36.96
C ILE A 3 -30.09 -6.36 36.67
N ALA A 4 -29.57 -7.16 35.74
CA ALA A 4 -28.19 -7.02 35.25
C ALA A 4 -28.12 -5.85 34.26
N LEU A 5 -27.62 -4.71 34.71
CA LEU A 5 -27.30 -3.57 33.85
C LEU A 5 -25.93 -3.81 33.20
N SER A 6 -25.94 -4.17 31.91
CA SER A 6 -24.75 -4.12 31.06
C SER A 6 -24.58 -2.70 30.54
N ALA A 7 -23.47 -2.04 30.90
CA ALA A 7 -23.12 -0.75 30.30
C ALA A 7 -23.05 -0.87 28.77
N PRO A 8 -23.47 0.15 28.01
CA PRO A 8 -23.34 0.14 26.56
C PRO A 8 -21.85 0.05 26.20
N ARG A 9 -21.48 -0.91 25.35
CA ARG A 9 -20.11 -0.97 24.80
C ARG A 9 -19.90 0.28 23.96
N ALA A 10 -19.08 1.19 24.45
CA ALA A 10 -18.57 2.28 23.63
C ALA A 10 -17.84 1.68 22.43
N THR A 11 -18.27 2.03 21.22
CA THR A 11 -17.61 1.58 19.99
C THR A 11 -16.32 2.39 19.88
N GLU A 12 -15.19 1.78 20.24
CA GLU A 12 -13.87 2.38 20.07
C GLU A 12 -13.55 2.40 18.57
N LEU A 13 -13.72 3.56 17.93
CA LEU A 13 -13.35 3.76 16.54
C LEU A 13 -11.83 3.88 16.43
N LYS A 14 -11.17 2.80 16.00
CA LYS A 14 -9.74 2.84 15.69
C LYS A 14 -9.52 3.40 14.28
N PRO A 15 -8.66 4.41 14.08
CA PRO A 15 -8.34 4.90 12.76
C PRO A 15 -7.66 3.82 11.94
N ARG A 16 -8.04 3.70 10.67
CA ARG A 16 -7.34 2.87 9.69
C ARG A 16 -6.16 3.67 9.14
N ILE A 17 -4.94 3.19 9.35
CA ILE A 17 -3.72 3.84 8.87
C ILE A 17 -3.13 2.97 7.75
N VAL A 18 -2.91 3.56 6.58
CA VAL A 18 -2.32 2.88 5.43
C VAL A 18 -1.03 3.59 5.05
N VAL A 19 0.06 2.84 4.90
CA VAL A 19 1.37 3.33 4.47
C VAL A 19 1.63 2.85 3.05
N PHE A 20 1.72 3.81 2.13
CA PHE A 20 2.03 3.56 0.72
C PHE A 20 3.52 3.79 0.42
N GLY A 21 4.21 2.73 0.01
CA GLY A 21 5.57 2.80 -0.52
C GLY A 21 5.54 2.87 -2.05
N ILE A 22 5.95 3.99 -2.62
CA ILE A 22 5.96 4.19 -4.08
C ILE A 22 7.39 4.07 -4.64
N GLY A 23 7.55 3.32 -5.72
CA GLY A 23 8.83 3.10 -6.40
C GLY A 23 9.82 2.28 -5.57
N GLY A 24 11.06 2.17 -6.07
CA GLY A 24 12.08 1.35 -5.41
C GLY A 24 12.44 1.79 -3.99
N ALA A 25 12.65 3.10 -3.80
CA ALA A 25 12.97 3.65 -2.48
C ALA A 25 11.80 3.53 -1.50
N GLY A 26 10.56 3.79 -1.95
CA GLY A 26 9.37 3.64 -1.12
C GLY A 26 9.12 2.19 -0.73
N GLY A 27 9.29 1.25 -1.66
CA GLY A 27 9.21 -0.19 -1.37
C GLY A 27 10.25 -0.64 -0.35
N ASN A 28 11.49 -0.17 -0.46
CA ASN A 28 12.55 -0.44 0.51
C ASN A 28 12.21 0.14 1.90
N ALA A 29 11.66 1.35 1.96
CA ALA A 29 11.24 1.96 3.22
C ALA A 29 10.13 1.14 3.90
N VAL A 30 9.13 0.67 3.14
CA VAL A 30 8.09 -0.22 3.65
C VAL A 30 8.67 -1.54 4.16
N ASN A 31 9.59 -2.15 3.41
CA ASN A 31 10.26 -3.38 3.85
C ASN A 31 10.98 -3.20 5.19
N ASN A 32 11.68 -2.07 5.37
CA ASN A 32 12.33 -1.75 6.64
C ASN A 32 11.31 -1.56 7.79
N MET A 33 10.16 -0.94 7.53
CA MET A 33 9.10 -0.80 8.53
C MET A 33 8.51 -2.16 8.95
N ILE A 34 8.32 -3.07 7.99
CA ILE A 34 7.86 -4.44 8.24
C ILE A 34 8.91 -5.20 9.07
N GLU A 35 10.18 -5.12 8.69
CA GLU A 35 11.29 -5.77 9.43
C GLU A 35 11.45 -5.23 10.85
N ALA A 36 11.21 -3.92 11.05
CA ALA A 36 11.23 -3.29 12.35
C ALA A 36 10.01 -3.65 13.23
N GLY A 37 9.03 -4.36 12.69
CA GLY A 37 7.83 -4.78 13.42
C GLY A 37 6.85 -3.62 13.68
N LEU A 38 6.74 -2.67 12.75
CA LEU A 38 5.75 -1.59 12.88
C LEU A 38 4.33 -2.16 12.80
N GLU A 39 3.59 -2.02 13.90
CA GLU A 39 2.20 -2.50 14.03
C GLU A 39 1.18 -1.36 13.87
N GLY A 40 -0.09 -1.73 13.65
CA GLY A 40 -1.21 -0.78 13.59
C GLY A 40 -1.34 -0.02 12.27
N VAL A 41 -0.58 -0.44 11.24
CA VAL A 41 -0.66 0.13 9.89
C VAL A 41 -0.82 -0.99 8.85
N GLU A 42 -1.47 -0.68 7.74
CA GLU A 42 -1.52 -1.54 6.57
C GLU A 42 -0.49 -1.07 5.54
N PHE A 43 0.38 -1.96 5.09
CA PHE A 43 1.40 -1.62 4.10
C PHE A 43 0.93 -1.91 2.69
N VAL A 44 1.12 -0.96 1.78
CA VAL A 44 0.89 -1.12 0.34
C VAL A 44 2.14 -0.67 -0.39
N VAL A 45 2.58 -1.42 -1.40
CA VAL A 45 3.69 -1.02 -2.26
C VAL A 45 3.21 -0.91 -3.69
N ALA A 46 3.55 0.18 -4.37
CA ALA A 46 3.23 0.40 -5.76
C ALA A 46 4.51 0.73 -6.55
N ASN A 47 4.74 0.04 -7.66
CA ASN A 47 5.91 0.29 -8.49
C ASN A 47 5.61 -0.03 -9.96
N THR A 48 6.28 0.68 -10.88
CA THR A 48 6.27 0.39 -12.32
C THR A 48 7.21 -0.76 -12.69
N ASP A 49 8.18 -1.07 -11.83
CA ASP A 49 9.14 -2.16 -12.05
C ASP A 49 8.68 -3.43 -11.32
N ALA A 50 8.36 -4.47 -12.09
CA ALA A 50 7.85 -5.74 -11.58
C ALA A 50 8.91 -6.55 -10.82
N GLN A 51 10.19 -6.41 -11.20
CA GLN A 51 11.29 -7.05 -10.48
C GLN A 51 11.42 -6.44 -9.09
N GLN A 52 11.40 -5.11 -9.00
CA GLN A 52 11.43 -4.43 -7.70
C GLN A 52 10.22 -4.77 -6.83
N LEU A 53 9.02 -4.84 -7.43
CA LEU A 53 7.80 -5.20 -6.72
C LEU A 53 7.86 -6.61 -6.10
N SER A 54 8.58 -7.55 -6.75
CA SER A 54 8.76 -8.91 -6.25
C SER A 54 9.54 -9.00 -4.94
N PHE A 55 10.40 -8.01 -4.63
CA PHE A 55 11.15 -7.94 -3.38
C PHE A 55 10.35 -7.35 -2.20
N SER A 56 9.11 -6.92 -2.43
CA SER A 56 8.28 -6.37 -1.36
C SER A 56 7.87 -7.45 -0.35
N LYS A 57 7.90 -7.11 0.93
CA LYS A 57 7.50 -7.97 2.05
C LYS A 57 6.02 -7.88 2.43
N THR A 58 5.26 -6.98 1.78
CA THR A 58 3.80 -6.92 1.92
C THR A 58 3.13 -7.71 0.81
N ASP A 59 1.99 -8.32 1.11
CA ASP A 59 1.16 -8.98 0.10
C ASP A 59 0.41 -7.98 -0.78
N ARG A 60 0.20 -6.74 -0.31
CA ARG A 60 -0.52 -5.69 -1.04
C ARG A 60 0.41 -4.93 -1.97
N ARG A 61 0.53 -5.46 -3.18
CA ARG A 61 1.43 -4.97 -4.23
C ARG A 61 0.62 -4.50 -5.43
N ILE A 62 0.94 -3.33 -5.94
CA ILE A 62 0.30 -2.72 -7.12
C ILE A 62 1.37 -2.58 -8.20
N GLN A 63 1.14 -3.20 -9.35
CA GLN A 63 1.99 -3.02 -10.52
C GLN A 63 1.44 -1.83 -11.34
N LEU A 64 2.14 -0.70 -11.28
CA LEU A 64 1.72 0.53 -11.96
C LEU A 64 1.99 0.44 -13.46
N GLY A 65 1.02 0.90 -14.26
CA GLY A 65 1.16 1.08 -15.70
C GLY A 65 1.62 -0.19 -16.43
N VAL A 66 0.89 -1.29 -16.25
CA VAL A 66 1.19 -2.58 -16.91
C VAL A 66 1.23 -2.40 -18.42
N GLN A 67 0.31 -1.60 -18.99
CA GLN A 67 0.29 -1.34 -20.44
C GLN A 67 1.37 -0.36 -20.87
N VAL A 68 1.63 0.69 -20.08
CA VAL A 68 2.63 1.72 -20.39
C VAL A 68 4.07 1.21 -20.31
N THR A 69 4.39 0.43 -19.27
CA THR A 69 5.78 0.06 -18.94
C THR A 69 6.11 -1.40 -19.19
N GLN A 70 5.10 -2.25 -19.37
CA GLN A 70 5.25 -3.71 -19.46
C GLN A 70 6.00 -4.32 -18.27
N GLY A 71 6.00 -3.65 -17.12
CA GLY A 71 6.70 -4.07 -15.91
C GLY A 71 8.21 -3.79 -15.91
N LEU A 72 8.73 -3.04 -16.88
CA LEU A 72 10.16 -2.70 -17.00
C LEU A 72 10.55 -1.44 -16.23
N GLY A 73 9.58 -0.75 -15.63
CA GLY A 73 9.81 0.49 -14.90
C GLY A 73 9.70 1.76 -15.75
N ALA A 74 9.61 2.91 -15.06
CA ALA A 74 9.52 4.22 -15.69
C ALA A 74 10.86 4.77 -16.21
N GLY A 75 11.99 4.07 -16.02
CA GLY A 75 13.29 4.50 -16.54
C GLY A 75 13.78 5.87 -16.05
N ALA A 76 13.39 6.29 -14.84
CA ALA A 76 13.62 7.63 -14.29
C ALA A 76 12.93 8.79 -15.04
N HIS A 77 11.93 8.49 -15.87
CA HIS A 77 11.06 9.46 -16.52
C HIS A 77 9.80 9.73 -15.68
N PRO A 78 9.67 10.89 -15.01
CA PRO A 78 8.52 11.18 -14.15
C PRO A 78 7.18 11.13 -14.90
N GLU A 79 7.16 11.56 -16.17
CA GLU A 79 5.99 11.53 -17.04
C GLU A 79 5.48 10.11 -17.28
N VAL A 80 6.37 9.13 -17.40
CA VAL A 80 5.99 7.71 -17.55
C VAL A 80 5.39 7.19 -16.24
N GLY A 81 6.00 7.56 -15.10
CA GLY A 81 5.47 7.22 -13.77
C GLY A 81 4.09 7.82 -13.51
N MET A 82 3.86 9.06 -13.94
CA MET A 82 2.57 9.72 -13.84
C MET A 82 1.50 9.00 -14.66
N SER A 83 1.75 8.74 -15.95
CA SER A 83 0.81 8.01 -16.82
C SER A 83 0.53 6.59 -16.29
N ALA A 84 1.54 5.92 -15.76
CA ALA A 84 1.40 4.61 -15.14
C ALA A 84 0.52 4.62 -13.88
N ALA A 85 0.62 5.68 -13.06
CA ALA A 85 -0.23 5.85 -11.89
C ALA A 85 -1.67 6.20 -12.28
N GLU A 86 -1.87 7.02 -13.31
CA GLU A 86 -3.20 7.35 -13.85
C GLU A 86 -3.93 6.12 -14.41
N GLU A 87 -3.20 5.24 -15.12
CA GLU A 87 -3.73 3.95 -15.59
C GLU A 87 -4.23 3.08 -14.43
N SER A 88 -3.52 3.09 -13.30
CA SER A 88 -3.79 2.24 -12.14
C SER A 88 -4.67 2.89 -11.05
N ILE A 89 -5.33 4.03 -11.32
CA ILE A 89 -6.24 4.70 -10.35
C ILE A 89 -7.27 3.74 -9.73
N PRO A 90 -7.97 2.87 -10.51
CA PRO A 90 -8.95 1.96 -9.92
C PRO A 90 -8.35 1.02 -8.88
N GLU A 91 -7.19 0.43 -9.19
CA GLU A 91 -6.48 -0.50 -8.31
C GLU A 91 -5.91 0.19 -7.06
N ILE A 92 -5.40 1.41 -7.20
CA ILE A 92 -4.99 2.25 -6.05
C ILE A 92 -6.18 2.51 -5.13
N GLY A 93 -7.36 2.77 -5.70
CA GLY A 93 -8.59 3.04 -4.96
C GLY A 93 -9.09 1.88 -4.09
N GLU A 94 -8.86 0.63 -4.50
CA GLU A 94 -9.23 -0.56 -3.71
C GLU A 94 -8.44 -0.68 -2.40
N HIS A 95 -7.36 0.08 -2.26
CA HIS A 95 -6.45 0.02 -1.14
C HIS A 95 -6.54 1.20 -0.18
N LEU A 96 -7.31 2.23 -0.52
CA LEU A 96 -7.66 3.37 0.34
C LEU A 96 -8.91 3.08 1.20
#